data_AF-A0A1H9XI62-F1
#
_entry.id   AF-A0A1H9XI62-F1
#
_cell.length_a   1.000
_cell.length_b   1.000
_cell.length_c   1.000
_cell.angle_alpha   90.00
_cell.angle_beta   90.00
_cell.angle_gamma   90.00
#
_symmetry.space_group_name_H-M   'P 1'
#
loop_
_entity.id
_entity.type
_entity.pdbx_description
1 polymer ?
#
loop_
_entity_poly.entity_id
_entity_poly.type
_entity_poly.pdbx_seq_one_letter_code
_entity_poly.pdbx_strand_id
1 'polypeptide(L)'
;MTTQHTRAVHPAGTERHHDLGELGVRELITELSRIEDDLRGVPFMVRRHGMMVVNPEVAPLLARQRAVSAQLRQRRVSWNAHPAGRRGPSASWPAPPWS
;
A
#
# COMPACT_ATOMS: atom_id res chain seq x y z
N MET A 1 -31.02 -2.81 33.50
CA MET A 1 -30.51 -1.60 32.81
C MET A 1 -29.43 -2.07 31.84
N THR A 2 -29.75 -2.16 30.55
CA THR A 2 -28.91 -2.80 29.53
C THR A 2 -28.34 -1.74 28.60
N THR A 3 -27.04 -1.47 28.69
CA THR A 3 -26.35 -0.49 27.85
C THR A 3 -26.02 -1.14 26.50
N GLN A 4 -26.74 -0.73 25.45
CA GLN A 4 -26.47 -1.16 24.07
C GLN A 4 -25.24 -0.41 23.55
N HIS A 5 -24.21 -1.17 23.20
CA HIS A 5 -22.99 -0.68 22.55
C HIS A 5 -23.28 -0.52 21.05
N THR A 6 -23.72 0.67 20.63
CA THR A 6 -23.84 1.00 19.19
C THR A 6 -22.44 1.10 18.61
N ARG A 7 -21.97 0.02 17.98
CA ARG A 7 -20.76 0.02 17.15
C ARG A 7 -21.12 0.75 15.86
N ALA A 8 -20.68 2.00 15.75
CA ALA A 8 -20.79 2.78 14.52
C ALA A 8 -20.19 1.99 13.35
N VAL A 9 -21.05 1.57 12.43
CA VAL A 9 -20.66 1.08 11.11
C VAL A 9 -20.16 2.30 10.36
N HIS A 10 -18.84 2.41 10.20
CA HIS A 10 -18.26 3.34 9.24
C HIS A 10 -18.80 2.98 7.85
N PRO A 11 -19.43 3.93 7.13
CA PRO A 11 -19.88 3.65 5.78
C PRO A 11 -18.63 3.36 4.93
N ALA A 12 -18.68 2.22 4.24
CA ALA A 12 -17.70 1.79 3.25
C ALA A 12 -17.28 3.00 2.40
N GLY A 13 -16.02 3.40 2.56
CA GLY A 13 -15.44 4.46 1.78
C GLY A 13 -15.59 4.09 0.32
N THR A 14 -16.45 4.83 -0.38
CA THR A 14 -16.60 4.84 -1.83
C THR A 14 -15.23 4.57 -2.45
N GLU A 15 -15.01 3.35 -2.94
CA GLU A 15 -13.79 2.99 -3.64
C GLU A 15 -13.84 3.73 -4.97
N ARG A 16 -13.48 5.00 -4.93
CA ARG A 16 -12.95 5.67 -6.09
C ARG A 16 -11.68 4.90 -6.40
N HIS A 17 -11.79 3.97 -7.35
CA HIS A 17 -10.66 3.46 -8.10
C HIS A 17 -10.04 4.68 -8.82
N HIS A 18 -9.33 5.50 -8.06
CA HIS A 18 -8.55 6.58 -8.60
C HIS A 18 -7.51 5.94 -9.50
N ASP A 19 -7.44 6.39 -10.73
CA ASP A 19 -6.37 5.97 -11.62
C ASP A 19 -5.04 6.29 -10.93
N LEU A 20 -4.22 5.26 -10.71
CA LEU A 20 -2.94 5.39 -10.01
C LEU A 20 -2.01 6.37 -10.73
N GLY A 21 -2.24 6.62 -12.03
CA GLY A 21 -1.55 7.64 -12.80
C GLY A 21 -1.79 9.08 -12.30
N GLU A 22 -2.97 9.37 -11.75
CA GLU A 22 -3.39 10.72 -11.34
C GLU A 22 -3.00 11.07 -9.89
N LEU A 23 -2.81 10.06 -9.04
CA LEU A 23 -2.47 10.25 -7.62
C LEU A 23 -1.11 10.92 -7.49
N GLY A 24 -0.86 11.76 -6.48
CA GLY A 24 0.50 12.23 -6.15
C GLY A 24 1.31 11.15 -5.41
N VAL A 25 2.60 11.42 -5.14
CA VAL A 25 3.47 10.43 -4.45
C VAL A 25 3.00 10.17 -3.01
N ARG A 26 2.51 11.21 -2.33
CA ARG A 26 1.97 11.08 -0.98
C ARG A 26 0.73 10.20 -0.98
N GLU A 27 -0.16 10.41 -1.94
CA GLU A 27 -1.38 9.64 -2.12
C GLU A 27 -1.08 8.18 -2.44
N LEU A 28 -0.08 7.91 -3.29
CA LEU A 28 0.38 6.54 -3.53
C LEU A 28 0.96 5.86 -2.28
N ILE A 29 1.67 6.58 -1.42
CA ILE A 29 2.17 6.03 -0.14
C ILE A 29 1.00 5.74 0.81
N THR A 30 0.05 6.66 0.94
CA THR A 30 -1.16 6.45 1.75
C THR A 30 -1.97 5.25 1.25
N GLU A 31 -2.11 5.12 -0.07
CA GLU A 31 -2.79 4.00 -0.70
C GLU A 31 -2.06 2.67 -0.45
N LEU A 32 -0.72 2.66 -0.52
CA LEU A 32 0.09 1.50 -0.19
C LEU A 32 -0.10 1.06 1.27
N SER A 33 -0.06 2.01 2.21
CA SER A 33 -0.29 1.72 3.63
C SER A 33 -1.67 1.13 3.89
N ARG A 34 -2.71 1.68 3.23
CA ARG A 34 -4.07 1.14 3.35
C ARG A 34 -4.16 -0.31 2.86
N ILE A 35 -3.59 -0.60 1.69
CA ILE A 35 -3.58 -1.97 1.14
C ILE A 35 -2.84 -2.94 2.06
N GLU A 36 -1.73 -2.50 2.67
CA GLU A 36 -0.98 -3.31 3.63
C GLU A 36 -1.76 -3.57 4.92
N ASP A 37 -2.50 -2.59 5.42
CA ASP A 37 -3.38 -2.75 6.58
C ASP A 37 -4.53 -3.71 6.27
N ASP A 38 -5.14 -3.61 5.09
CA ASP A 38 -6.18 -4.52 4.64
C ASP A 38 -5.64 -5.96 4.50
N LEU A 39 -4.43 -6.14 3.92
CA LEU A 39 -3.76 -7.44 3.84
C LEU A 39 -3.45 -8.04 5.21
N ARG A 40 -3.05 -7.21 6.20
CA ARG A 40 -2.84 -7.67 7.59
C ARG A 40 -4.13 -8.12 8.26
N GLY A 41 -5.27 -7.51 7.90
CA GLY A 41 -6.58 -7.84 8.44
C GLY A 41 -7.22 -9.10 7.83
N VAL A 42 -6.76 -9.56 6.67
CA VAL A 42 -7.38 -10.65 5.92
C VAL A 42 -6.59 -11.96 6.08
N PRO A 43 -7.21 -13.07 6.51
CA PRO A 43 -6.53 -14.35 6.60
C PRO A 43 -6.18 -14.88 5.21
N PHE A 44 -4.97 -15.41 5.05
CA PHE A 44 -4.47 -15.91 3.77
C PHE A 44 -5.25 -17.14 3.27
N MET A 45 -5.67 -18.02 4.19
CA MET A 45 -6.53 -19.16 3.89
C MET A 45 -7.86 -19.03 4.64
N VAL A 46 -8.95 -19.39 3.96
CA VAL A 46 -10.30 -19.40 4.51
C VAL A 46 -10.95 -20.75 4.23
N ARG A 47 -11.89 -21.14 5.09
CA ARG A 47 -12.68 -22.35 4.87
C ARG A 47 -13.88 -22.01 3.98
N ARG A 48 -13.98 -22.65 2.82
CA ARG A 48 -15.09 -22.50 1.88
C ARG A 48 -15.62 -23.87 1.47
N HIS A 49 -16.92 -24.11 1.67
CA HIS A 49 -17.56 -25.41 1.44
C HIS A 49 -16.83 -26.59 2.13
N GLY A 50 -16.37 -26.38 3.37
CA GLY A 50 -15.68 -27.41 4.15
C GLY A 50 -14.19 -27.59 3.80
N MET A 51 -13.70 -27.04 2.69
CA MET A 51 -12.31 -27.10 2.25
C MET A 51 -11.53 -25.83 2.63
N MET A 52 -10.24 -25.97 2.91
CA MET A 52 -9.32 -24.83 3.04
C MET A 52 -8.92 -24.33 1.66
N VAL A 53 -9.18 -23.07 1.36
CA VAL A 53 -8.84 -22.43 0.08
C VAL A 53 -8.09 -21.13 0.33
N VAL A 54 -7.30 -20.70 -0.65
CA VAL A 54 -6.71 -19.35 -0.64
C VAL A 54 -7.84 -18.34 -0.64
N ASN A 55 -7.72 -17.32 0.20
CA ASN A 55 -8.73 -16.29 0.31
C ASN A 55 -8.81 -15.49 -1.00
N PRO A 56 -9.98 -15.46 -1.68
CA PRO A 56 -10.13 -14.77 -2.95
C PRO A 56 -9.89 -13.27 -2.85
N GLU A 57 -10.02 -12.68 -1.65
CA GLU A 57 -9.77 -11.24 -1.40
C GLU A 57 -8.28 -10.87 -1.44
N VAL A 58 -7.39 -11.85 -1.21
CA VAL A 58 -5.94 -11.58 -1.12
C VAL A 58 -5.33 -11.28 -2.49
N ALA A 59 -5.78 -11.96 -3.54
CA ALA A 59 -5.20 -11.81 -4.88
C ALA A 59 -5.42 -10.39 -5.47
N PRO A 60 -6.63 -9.80 -5.41
CA PRO A 60 -6.86 -8.41 -5.80
C PRO A 60 -6.02 -7.41 -5.01
N LEU A 61 -5.91 -7.57 -3.70
CA LEU A 61 -5.11 -6.68 -2.84
C LEU A 61 -3.63 -6.72 -3.21
N LEU A 62 -3.06 -7.91 -3.43
CA LEU A 62 -1.68 -8.07 -3.89
C LEU A 62 -1.46 -7.48 -5.29
N ALA A 63 -2.43 -7.63 -6.20
CA ALA A 63 -2.35 -7.01 -7.53
C ALA A 63 -2.29 -5.48 -7.43
N ARG A 64 -3.14 -4.89 -6.57
CA ARG A 64 -3.18 -3.44 -6.32
C ARG A 64 -1.88 -2.95 -5.67
N GLN A 65 -1.36 -3.66 -4.66
CA GLN A 65 -0.09 -3.33 -4.01
C GLN A 65 1.07 -3.27 -5.00
N ARG A 66 1.14 -4.25 -5.92
CA ARG A 66 2.16 -4.29 -6.98
C ARG A 66 2.03 -3.12 -7.95
N ALA A 67 0.80 -2.76 -8.34
CA ALA A 67 0.56 -1.63 -9.23
C ALA A 67 0.99 -0.29 -8.60
N VAL A 68 0.63 -0.05 -7.34
CA VAL A 68 1.07 1.14 -6.57
C VAL A 68 2.60 1.17 -6.44
N SER A 69 3.21 0.02 -6.13
CA SER A 69 4.67 -0.11 -6.04
C SER A 69 5.37 0.19 -7.38
N ALA A 70 4.78 -0.25 -8.50
CA ALA A 70 5.30 0.03 -9.83
C ALA A 70 5.24 1.53 -10.16
N GLN A 71 4.14 2.21 -9.83
CA GLN A 71 3.99 3.65 -10.02
C GLN A 71 5.00 4.46 -9.20
N LEU A 72 5.21 4.10 -7.93
CA LEU A 72 6.25 4.71 -7.09
C LEU A 72 7.65 4.52 -7.68
N ARG A 73 7.96 3.32 -8.18
CA ARG A 73 9.24 3.04 -8.85
C ARG A 73 9.41 3.87 -10.13
N GLN A 74 8.36 3.98 -10.95
CA GLN A 74 8.38 4.77 -12.18
C GLN A 74 8.68 6.24 -11.89
N ARG A 75 8.07 6.81 -10.85
CA ARG A 75 8.31 8.20 -10.43
C ARG A 75 9.72 8.43 -9.88
N ARG A 76 10.25 7.45 -9.13
CA ARG A 76 11.65 7.50 -8.68
C ARG A 76 12.61 7.51 -9.88
N VAL A 77 12.33 6.71 -10.91
CA VAL A 77 13.14 6.68 -12.14
C VAL A 77 13.03 7.99 -12.91
N SER A 78 11.82 8.56 -13.06
CA SER A 78 11.65 9.83 -13.79
C SER A 78 12.36 11.01 -13.11
N TRP A 79 12.37 11.06 -11.78
CA TRP A 79 13.17 12.05 -11.03
C TRP A 79 14.68 11.85 -11.18
N ASN A 80 15.15 10.61 -11.37
CA ASN A 80 16.56 10.32 -11.62
C ASN A 80 16.98 10.60 -13.07
N ALA A 81 16.05 10.46 -14.02
CA ALA A 81 16.31 10.66 -15.44
C ALA A 81 16.29 12.14 -15.86
N HIS A 82 15.85 13.05 -14.99
CA HIS A 82 15.82 14.47 -15.29
C HIS A 82 17.24 15.09 -15.19
N PRO A 83 17.83 15.60 -16.29
CA PRO A 83 19.23 16.07 -16.32
C PRO A 83 19.47 17.38 -15.54
N ALA A 84 18.43 18.04 -15.03
CA ALA A 84 18.57 19.27 -14.24
C ALA A 84 18.99 19.03 -12.78
N GLY A 85 19.16 17.78 -12.35
CA GLY A 85 19.61 17.43 -11.01
C GLY A 85 20.84 16.55 -11.04
N ARG A 86 22.03 17.12 -11.28
CA ARG A 86 23.24 16.57 -10.63
C ARG A 86 22.93 16.58 -9.14
N ARG A 87 22.51 15.43 -8.59
CA ARG A 87 22.43 15.23 -7.16
C ARG A 87 23.82 15.53 -6.62
N GLY A 88 23.99 16.66 -5.94
CA GLY A 88 25.09 16.82 -5.01
C GLY A 88 25.07 15.62 -4.05
N PRO A 89 26.23 15.18 -3.54
CA PRO A 89 26.33 13.97 -2.73
C PRO A 89 25.36 14.06 -1.55
N SER A 90 24.27 13.29 -1.64
CA SER A 90 23.23 13.25 -0.63
C SER A 90 23.76 12.41 0.53
N ALA A 91 24.19 13.10 1.59
CA ALA A 91 24.56 12.56 2.89
C ALA A 91 25.40 11.28 2.87
N SER A 92 26.73 11.44 2.94
CA SER A 92 27.61 10.36 3.40
C SER A 92 27.27 10.05 4.85
N TRP A 93 26.40 9.06 5.05
CA TRP A 93 26.26 8.46 6.37
C TRP A 93 27.64 7.99 6.81
N PRO A 94 28.13 8.36 8.01
CA PRO A 94 29.40 7.87 8.50
C PRO A 94 29.36 6.35 8.52
N ALA A 95 30.45 5.71 8.07
CA ALA A 95 30.58 4.27 8.15
C ALA A 95 30.37 3.83 9.61
N PRO A 96 29.60 2.75 9.85
CA PRO A 96 29.37 2.30 11.22
C PRO A 96 30.69 1.85 11.87
N PRO A 97 30.84 2.03 13.20
CA PRO A 97 32.13 1.90 13.91
C PRO A 97 32.65 0.47 14.07
N TRP A 98 32.05 -0.51 13.40
CA TRP A 98 32.39 -1.93 13.52
C TRP A 98 33.10 -2.51 12.28
N SER A 99 33.55 -1.67 11.34
CA SER A 99 34.41 -2.08 10.21
C SER A 99 35.88 -2.17 10.58
#